data_AF-A0A1Q9PBF8-F1
#
_entry.id   AF-A0A1Q9PBF8-F1
#
_cell.length_a   1.000
_cell.length_b   1.000
_cell.length_c   1.000
_cell.angle_alpha   90.00
_cell.angle_beta   90.00
_cell.angle_gamma   90.00
#
_symmetry.space_group_name_H-M   'P 1'
#
loop_
_entity.id
_entity.type
_entity.pdbx_description
1 polymer ?
#
loop_
_entity_poly.entity_id
_entity_poly.type
_entity_poly.pdbx_seq_one_letter_code
_entity_poly.pdbx_strand_id
1 'polypeptide(L)'
;MRHNQLILEFSSSIPDYSTPSLQETLTESLWDTAKDETLHIILREPSLLELARRQEPGVLSYCDKLLISDDQECWFSALRALEALNTYDAVQRLLVVCGYSGTGDRKVVMHVLARVLTSSHREGFRRILRSMISPGTLDVTGWSTTALRVLKAVCIEQGIDVETSIHSLALSFKYPETDQKDTTSVHIRPQEKRKKRS
;
A
#
# COMPACT_ATOMS: atom_id res chain seq x y z
N MET A 1 48.46 25.27 23.09
CA MET A 1 47.31 24.67 22.37
C MET A 1 46.05 25.43 22.77
N ARG A 2 45.53 26.28 21.88
CA ARG A 2 44.40 27.18 22.17
C ARG A 2 43.09 26.41 21.96
N HIS A 3 42.23 26.39 22.96
CA HIS A 3 40.90 25.80 22.89
C HIS A 3 40.00 26.73 22.07
N ASN A 4 39.58 26.28 20.89
CA ASN A 4 38.52 26.94 20.12
C ASN A 4 37.19 26.57 20.76
N GLN A 5 36.63 27.46 21.58
CA GLN A 5 35.24 27.33 22.03
C GLN A 5 34.37 28.18 21.09
N LEU A 6 33.40 27.52 20.45
CA LEU A 6 32.35 28.19 19.69
C LEU A 6 31.35 28.78 20.70
N ILE A 7 31.22 30.10 20.72
CA ILE A 7 30.19 30.82 21.47
C ILE A 7 29.02 31.04 20.50
N LEU A 8 27.86 30.44 20.80
CA LEU A 8 26.62 30.71 20.06
C LEU A 8 26.02 32.02 20.59
N GLU A 9 26.17 33.09 19.82
CA GLU A 9 25.45 34.35 20.05
C GLU A 9 24.03 34.22 19.47
N PHE A 10 23.03 34.19 20.35
CA PHE A 10 21.65 34.36 19.93
C PHE A 10 21.40 35.86 19.72
N SER A 11 21.50 36.31 18.45
CA SER A 11 21.06 37.65 18.07
C SER A 11 19.53 37.72 18.16
N SER A 12 19.02 38.31 19.24
CA SER A 12 17.61 38.61 19.42
C SER A 12 17.19 39.83 18.60
N SER A 13 17.10 39.67 17.27
CA SER A 13 16.35 40.57 16.38
C SER A 13 16.44 40.07 14.93
N ILE A 14 15.44 39.30 14.48
CA ILE A 14 15.19 39.12 13.05
C ILE A 14 13.91 39.90 12.73
N PRO A 15 13.92 40.80 11.72
CA PRO A 15 12.73 41.54 11.30
C PRO A 15 11.65 40.58 10.79
N ASP A 16 10.38 40.92 11.00
CA ASP A 16 9.22 40.25 10.42
C ASP A 16 9.31 40.25 8.89
N TYR A 17 9.94 39.21 8.33
CA TYR A 17 9.71 38.77 6.98
C TYR A 17 8.72 37.62 7.06
N SER A 18 7.53 37.83 6.52
CA SER A 18 6.55 36.78 6.23
C SER A 18 7.15 35.81 5.20
N THR A 19 8.07 34.96 5.62
CA THR A 19 8.55 33.84 4.83
C THR A 19 7.35 32.91 4.63
N PRO A 20 6.95 32.58 3.39
CA PRO A 20 6.05 31.45 3.18
C PRO A 20 6.65 30.26 3.94
N SER A 21 5.81 29.52 4.67
CA SER A 21 6.32 28.48 5.55
C SER A 21 7.21 27.55 4.71
N LEU A 22 8.42 27.21 5.19
CA LEU A 22 9.36 26.37 4.42
C LEU A 22 8.69 25.08 3.91
N GLN A 23 7.66 24.61 4.60
CA GLN A 23 6.81 23.50 4.19
C GLN A 23 6.04 23.76 2.87
N GLU A 24 5.44 24.93 2.70
CA GLU A 24 4.73 25.31 1.45
C GLU A 24 5.68 25.28 0.24
N THR A 25 6.87 25.87 0.38
CA THR A 25 7.87 25.91 -0.71
C THR A 25 8.39 24.52 -1.08
N LEU A 26 8.50 23.62 -0.11
CA LEU A 26 8.91 22.23 -0.36
C LEU A 26 7.78 21.43 -1.00
N THR A 27 6.52 21.64 -0.60
CA THR A 27 5.36 20.97 -1.21
C THR A 27 5.16 21.39 -2.67
N GLU A 28 5.36 22.66 -3.01
CA GLU A 28 5.30 23.15 -4.39
C GLU A 28 6.39 22.48 -5.26
N SER A 29 7.64 22.47 -4.80
CA SER A 29 8.75 21.82 -5.51
C SER A 29 8.54 20.31 -5.71
N LEU A 30 7.94 19.62 -4.73
CA LEU A 30 7.56 18.21 -4.86
C LEU A 30 6.48 18.00 -5.92
N TRP A 31 5.49 18.90 -5.99
CA TRP A 31 4.45 18.84 -7.00
C TRP A 31 4.99 19.11 -8.40
N ASP A 32 5.89 20.07 -8.56
CA ASP A 32 6.56 20.34 -9.83
C ASP A 32 7.30 19.11 -10.31
N THR A 33 8.09 18.49 -9.43
CA THR A 33 8.83 17.27 -9.75
C THR A 33 7.90 16.10 -10.08
N ALA A 34 6.82 15.90 -9.33
CA ALA A 34 5.89 14.78 -9.56
C ALA A 34 5.14 14.91 -10.90
N LYS A 35 4.78 16.14 -11.27
CA LYS A 35 4.00 16.45 -12.48
C LYS A 35 4.83 16.66 -13.74
N ASP A 36 6.15 16.80 -13.62
CA ASP A 36 7.02 16.99 -14.77
C ASP A 36 7.12 15.70 -15.61
N GLU A 37 6.35 15.65 -16.70
CA GLU A 37 6.31 14.53 -17.64
C GLU A 37 7.61 14.37 -18.45
N THR A 38 8.51 15.35 -18.42
CA THR A 38 9.83 15.24 -19.06
C THR A 38 10.81 14.43 -18.21
N LEU A 39 10.54 14.27 -16.92
CA LEU A 39 11.34 13.47 -16.00
C LEU A 39 10.96 11.99 -16.06
N HIS A 40 11.96 11.14 -15.88
CA HIS A 40 11.76 9.70 -15.73
C HIS A 40 11.01 9.37 -14.42
N ILE A 41 10.20 8.31 -14.42
CA ILE A 41 9.36 7.93 -13.27
C ILE A 41 10.14 7.75 -11.97
N ILE A 42 11.40 7.31 -12.06
CA ILE A 42 12.32 7.09 -10.92
C ILE A 42 12.53 8.38 -10.10
N LEU A 43 12.44 9.56 -10.73
CA LEU A 43 12.55 10.85 -10.05
C LEU A 43 11.19 11.40 -9.62
N ARG A 44 10.13 11.06 -10.34
CA ARG A 44 8.76 11.53 -10.08
C ARG A 44 8.08 10.76 -8.94
N GLU A 45 8.26 9.44 -8.91
CA GLU A 45 7.61 8.54 -7.95
C GLU A 45 7.97 8.90 -6.49
N PRO A 46 9.24 9.10 -6.10
CA PRO A 46 9.57 9.46 -4.73
C PRO A 46 8.89 10.75 -4.26
N SER A 47 8.80 11.75 -5.15
CA SER A 47 8.12 13.01 -4.87
C SER A 47 6.62 12.81 -4.66
N LEU A 48 5.98 12.00 -5.50
CA LEU A 48 4.57 11.63 -5.36
C LEU A 48 4.31 10.84 -4.07
N LEU A 49 5.17 9.88 -3.71
CA LEU A 49 5.04 9.11 -2.49
C LEU A 49 5.20 9.98 -1.24
N GLU A 50 6.09 10.96 -1.29
CA GLU A 50 6.28 11.90 -0.20
C GLU A 50 5.05 12.81 -0.02
N LEU A 51 4.50 13.34 -1.12
CA LEU A 51 3.22 14.08 -1.10
C LEU A 51 2.07 13.22 -0.53
N ALA A 52 2.03 11.94 -0.91
CA ALA A 52 1.05 10.98 -0.41
C ALA A 52 1.16 10.74 1.10
N ARG A 53 2.39 10.55 1.61
CA ARG A 53 2.63 10.36 3.06
C ARG A 53 2.27 11.60 3.88
N ARG A 54 2.48 12.80 3.31
CA ARG A 54 2.06 14.08 3.89
C ARG A 54 0.55 14.32 3.78
N GLN A 55 -0.18 13.46 3.07
CA GLN A 55 -1.61 13.59 2.80
C GLN A 55 -1.95 14.91 2.10
N GLU A 56 -1.07 15.36 1.20
CA GLU A 56 -1.25 16.62 0.50
C GLU A 56 -2.54 16.62 -0.33
N PRO A 57 -3.28 17.73 -0.35
CA PRO A 57 -4.49 17.82 -1.14
C PRO A 57 -4.16 17.67 -2.63
N GLY A 58 -5.05 16.98 -3.35
CA GLY A 58 -4.88 16.76 -4.80
C GLY A 58 -4.09 15.51 -5.17
N VAL A 59 -3.38 14.84 -4.26
CA VAL A 59 -2.70 13.56 -4.54
C VAL A 59 -3.69 12.52 -5.07
N LEU A 60 -4.86 12.40 -4.44
CA LEU A 60 -5.89 11.46 -4.86
C LEU A 60 -6.40 11.74 -6.29
N SER A 61 -6.64 13.01 -6.62
CA SER A 61 -7.03 13.42 -7.98
C SER A 61 -5.91 13.21 -9.00
N TYR A 62 -4.66 13.36 -8.59
CA TYR A 62 -3.51 13.08 -9.45
C TYR A 62 -3.36 11.59 -9.71
N CYS A 63 -3.49 10.73 -8.68
CA CYS A 63 -3.53 9.28 -8.84
C CYS A 63 -4.61 8.85 -9.81
N ASP A 64 -5.79 9.47 -9.80
CA ASP A 64 -6.86 9.17 -10.75
C ASP A 64 -6.44 9.39 -12.20
N LYS A 65 -5.67 10.46 -12.48
CA LYS A 65 -5.13 10.71 -13.82
C LYS A 65 -4.12 9.64 -14.22
N LEU A 66 -3.22 9.29 -13.30
CA LEU A 66 -2.19 8.28 -13.53
C LEU A 66 -2.78 6.87 -13.73
N LEU A 67 -3.88 6.54 -13.06
CA LEU A 67 -4.58 5.27 -13.21
C LEU A 67 -5.27 5.10 -14.58
N ILE A 68 -5.52 6.20 -15.28
CA ILE A 68 -6.11 6.21 -16.64
C ILE A 68 -5.03 6.25 -17.72
N SER A 69 -3.77 6.50 -17.34
CA SER A 69 -2.64 6.53 -18.27
C SER A 69 -2.39 5.16 -18.89
N ASP A 70 -2.00 5.15 -20.18
CA ASP A 70 -1.52 3.94 -20.87
C ASP A 70 -0.11 3.53 -20.41
N ASP A 71 0.60 4.43 -19.71
CA ASP A 71 1.90 4.13 -19.14
C ASP A 71 1.78 3.28 -17.85
N GLN A 72 2.29 2.06 -17.95
CA GLN A 72 2.28 1.09 -16.85
C GLN A 72 3.08 1.57 -15.63
N GLU A 73 4.16 2.33 -15.81
CA GLU A 73 4.98 2.85 -14.71
C GLU A 73 4.22 3.93 -13.92
N CYS A 74 3.52 4.81 -14.63
CA CYS A 74 2.59 5.77 -14.03
C CYS A 74 1.48 5.07 -13.25
N TRP A 75 0.90 4.00 -13.82
CA TRP A 75 -0.15 3.21 -13.16
C TRP A 75 0.35 2.56 -11.85
N PHE A 76 1.52 1.93 -11.87
CA PHE A 76 2.11 1.35 -10.66
C PHE A 76 2.44 2.41 -9.60
N SER A 77 2.95 3.57 -10.03
CA SER A 77 3.24 4.69 -9.14
C SER A 77 1.97 5.21 -8.46
N ALA A 78 0.85 5.27 -9.18
CA ALA A 78 -0.45 5.63 -8.62
C ALA A 78 -0.91 4.63 -7.55
N LEU A 79 -0.76 3.33 -7.79
CA LEU A 79 -1.12 2.31 -6.80
C LEU A 79 -0.30 2.44 -5.51
N ARG A 80 1.02 2.64 -5.64
CA ARG A 80 1.91 2.85 -4.47
C ARG A 80 1.60 4.14 -3.73
N ALA A 81 1.23 5.20 -4.45
CA ALA A 81 0.80 6.46 -3.83
C ALA A 81 -0.54 6.31 -3.10
N LEU A 82 -1.51 5.56 -3.65
CA LEU A 82 -2.75 5.24 -2.96
C LEU A 82 -2.52 4.35 -1.73
N GLU A 83 -1.58 3.41 -1.82
CA GLU A 83 -1.12 2.61 -0.66
C GLU A 83 -0.53 3.50 0.44
N ALA A 84 0.34 4.45 0.06
CA ALA A 84 0.97 5.37 0.98
C ALA A 84 -0.01 6.38 1.61
N LEU A 85 -1.03 6.82 0.88
CA LEU A 85 -2.11 7.66 1.41
C LEU A 85 -2.87 6.96 2.54
N ASN A 86 -3.20 5.67 2.35
CA ASN A 86 -3.90 4.83 3.32
C ASN A 86 -5.15 5.51 3.95
N THR A 87 -5.84 6.35 3.17
CA THR A 87 -7.07 7.02 3.60
C THR A 87 -8.30 6.21 3.17
N TYR A 88 -9.46 6.53 3.76
CA TYR A 88 -10.72 5.89 3.39
C TYR A 88 -10.98 5.98 1.88
N ASP A 89 -10.83 7.18 1.31
CA ASP A 89 -11.07 7.42 -0.12
C ASP A 89 -10.05 6.72 -1.01
N ALA A 90 -8.79 6.61 -0.59
CA ALA A 90 -7.78 5.88 -1.34
C ALA A 90 -8.11 4.39 -1.44
N VAL A 91 -8.55 3.77 -0.33
CA VAL A 91 -8.98 2.37 -0.29
C VAL A 91 -10.24 2.15 -1.13
N GLN A 92 -11.20 3.09 -1.08
CA GLN A 92 -12.39 3.07 -1.94
C GLN A 92 -11.99 3.12 -3.43
N ARG A 93 -10.98 3.92 -3.78
CA ARG A 93 -10.48 4.00 -5.17
C ARG A 93 -9.81 2.70 -5.60
N LEU A 94 -8.98 2.09 -4.75
CA LEU A 94 -8.37 0.79 -5.00
C LEU A 94 -9.42 -0.32 -5.19
N LEU A 95 -10.52 -0.30 -4.43
CA LEU A 95 -11.65 -1.23 -4.62
C LEU A 95 -12.27 -1.10 -6.01
N VAL A 96 -12.53 0.14 -6.44
CA VAL A 96 -13.09 0.43 -7.77
C VAL A 96 -12.12 -0.04 -8.86
N VAL A 97 -10.85 0.35 -8.78
CA VAL A 97 -9.81 -0.04 -9.75
C VAL A 97 -9.71 -1.56 -9.85
N CYS A 98 -9.69 -2.27 -8.71
CA CYS A 98 -9.64 -3.73 -8.70
C CYS A 98 -10.87 -4.35 -9.38
N GLY A 99 -12.06 -3.78 -9.20
CA GLY A 99 -13.29 -4.25 -9.84
C GLY A 99 -13.27 -4.17 -11.38
N TYR A 100 -12.70 -3.09 -11.95
CA TYR A 100 -12.66 -2.87 -13.40
C TYR A 100 -11.40 -3.42 -14.09
N SER A 101 -10.33 -3.66 -13.34
CA SER A 101 -9.05 -4.17 -13.89
C SER A 101 -9.20 -5.56 -14.53
N GLY A 102 -8.41 -5.82 -15.58
CA GLY A 102 -8.26 -7.14 -16.20
C GLY A 102 -7.61 -8.15 -15.26
N THR A 103 -7.66 -9.44 -15.59
CA THR A 103 -7.27 -10.55 -14.69
C THR A 103 -5.83 -10.45 -14.14
N GLY A 104 -4.88 -9.93 -14.93
CA GLY A 104 -3.49 -9.74 -14.52
C GLY A 104 -3.35 -8.61 -13.49
N ASP A 105 -3.77 -7.40 -13.87
CA ASP A 105 -3.67 -6.19 -13.06
C ASP A 105 -4.51 -6.30 -11.78
N ARG A 106 -5.65 -6.99 -11.85
CA ARG A 106 -6.53 -7.21 -10.71
C ARG A 106 -5.83 -7.88 -9.54
N LYS A 107 -4.91 -8.83 -9.80
CA LYS A 107 -4.11 -9.45 -8.73
C LYS A 107 -3.20 -8.43 -8.06
N VAL A 108 -2.51 -7.60 -8.83
CA VAL A 108 -1.64 -6.55 -8.29
C VAL A 108 -2.44 -5.61 -7.38
N VAL A 109 -3.56 -5.09 -7.88
CA VAL A 109 -4.41 -4.16 -7.12
C VAL A 109 -4.97 -4.85 -5.87
N MET A 110 -5.31 -6.14 -5.94
CA MET A 110 -5.74 -6.91 -4.77
C MET A 110 -4.64 -6.99 -3.71
N HIS A 111 -3.38 -7.25 -4.08
CA HIS A 111 -2.28 -7.28 -3.11
C HIS A 111 -2.08 -5.92 -2.45
N VAL A 112 -2.13 -4.82 -3.21
CA VAL A 112 -2.02 -3.46 -2.68
C VAL A 112 -3.19 -3.18 -1.72
N LEU A 113 -4.42 -3.44 -2.16
CA LEU A 113 -5.63 -3.25 -1.37
C LEU A 113 -5.61 -4.07 -0.07
N ALA A 114 -5.08 -5.29 -0.09
CA ALA A 114 -4.99 -6.16 1.07
C ALA A 114 -4.05 -5.61 2.17
N ARG A 115 -3.03 -4.82 1.82
CA ARG A 115 -2.10 -4.20 2.79
C ARG A 115 -2.75 -3.05 3.54
N VAL A 116 -3.59 -2.26 2.87
CA VAL A 116 -4.28 -1.09 3.43
C VAL A 116 -5.72 -1.38 3.88
N LEU A 117 -6.17 -2.63 3.84
CA LEU A 117 -7.57 -2.96 4.11
C LEU A 117 -7.96 -2.71 5.57
N THR A 118 -8.95 -1.83 5.74
CA THR A 118 -9.61 -1.55 7.02
C THR A 118 -10.97 -2.25 7.13
N SER A 119 -11.53 -2.30 8.34
CA SER A 119 -12.84 -2.93 8.61
C SER A 119 -13.98 -2.33 7.77
N SER A 120 -13.92 -1.03 7.48
CA SER A 120 -14.94 -0.30 6.71
C SER A 120 -15.09 -0.81 5.27
N HIS A 121 -14.04 -1.40 4.70
CA HIS A 121 -14.00 -1.86 3.30
C HIS A 121 -14.08 -3.38 3.15
N ARG A 122 -14.32 -4.09 4.26
CA ARG A 122 -14.29 -5.55 4.35
C ARG A 122 -15.18 -6.23 3.31
N GLU A 123 -16.42 -5.76 3.18
CA GLU A 123 -17.40 -6.42 2.30
C GLU A 123 -17.09 -6.19 0.82
N GLY A 124 -16.58 -5.00 0.46
CA GLY A 124 -16.08 -4.72 -0.88
C GLY A 124 -14.94 -5.68 -1.25
N PHE A 125 -13.93 -5.79 -0.38
CA PHE A 125 -12.81 -6.70 -0.59
C PHE A 125 -13.25 -8.17 -0.69
N ARG A 126 -14.18 -8.61 0.18
CA ARG A 126 -14.73 -9.98 0.16
C ARG A 126 -15.37 -10.33 -1.18
N ARG A 127 -16.15 -9.42 -1.77
CA ARG A 127 -16.82 -9.63 -3.07
C ARG A 127 -15.80 -9.84 -4.19
N ILE A 128 -14.77 -8.99 -4.24
CA ILE A 128 -13.71 -9.11 -5.23
C ILE A 128 -12.95 -10.43 -5.03
N LEU A 129 -12.57 -10.74 -3.79
CA LEU A 129 -11.81 -11.95 -3.47
C LEU A 129 -12.53 -13.23 -3.86
N ARG A 130 -13.85 -13.32 -3.63
CA ARG A 130 -14.67 -14.46 -4.07
C ARG A 130 -14.60 -14.73 -5.57
N SER A 131 -14.41 -13.71 -6.39
CA SER A 131 -14.34 -13.83 -7.85
C SER A 131 -12.94 -14.21 -8.36
N MET A 132 -11.91 -14.12 -7.52
CA MET A 132 -10.51 -14.31 -7.91
C MET A 132 -9.84 -15.51 -7.26
N ILE A 133 -10.33 -15.93 -6.09
CA ILE A 133 -9.69 -16.99 -5.33
C ILE A 133 -9.79 -18.31 -6.10
N SER A 134 -8.64 -18.94 -6.33
CA SER A 134 -8.56 -20.27 -6.92
C SER A 134 -7.56 -21.11 -6.11
N PRO A 135 -7.71 -22.45 -6.10
CA PRO A 135 -6.69 -23.33 -5.54
C PRO A 135 -5.31 -23.04 -6.14
N GLY A 136 -4.26 -23.05 -5.31
CA GLY A 136 -2.92 -22.61 -5.68
C GLY A 136 -2.12 -22.06 -4.50
N THR A 137 -1.03 -21.36 -4.79
CA THR A 137 -0.23 -20.67 -3.76
C THR A 137 -0.45 -19.18 -3.88
N LEU A 138 -0.83 -18.55 -2.77
CA LEU A 138 -1.06 -17.11 -2.68
C LEU A 138 -0.04 -16.51 -1.71
N ASP A 139 0.74 -15.55 -2.20
CA ASP A 139 1.62 -14.76 -1.34
C ASP A 139 0.79 -13.74 -0.55
N VAL A 140 0.76 -13.85 0.77
CA VAL A 140 0.03 -12.93 1.65
C VAL A 140 0.97 -12.03 2.44
N THR A 141 2.23 -11.93 2.03
CA THR A 141 3.24 -11.11 2.69
C THR A 141 2.78 -9.65 2.75
N GLY A 142 2.79 -9.09 3.96
CA GLY A 142 2.39 -7.71 4.24
C GLY A 142 0.88 -7.46 4.29
N TRP A 143 0.03 -8.48 4.11
CA TRP A 143 -1.43 -8.29 4.17
C TRP A 143 -1.88 -7.85 5.56
N SER A 144 -2.87 -6.97 5.61
CA SER A 144 -3.47 -6.55 6.88
C SER A 144 -4.16 -7.72 7.56
N THR A 145 -4.24 -7.66 8.89
CA THR A 145 -4.97 -8.67 9.67
C THR A 145 -6.44 -8.79 9.26
N THR A 146 -7.04 -7.67 8.82
CA THR A 146 -8.40 -7.64 8.26
C THR A 146 -8.47 -8.45 6.96
N ALA A 147 -7.51 -8.25 6.03
CA ALA A 147 -7.48 -8.95 4.76
C ALA A 147 -7.32 -10.47 4.96
N LEU A 148 -6.42 -10.88 5.87
CA LEU A 148 -6.23 -12.30 6.21
C LEU A 148 -7.49 -12.95 6.78
N ARG A 149 -8.24 -12.24 7.64
CA ARG A 149 -9.52 -12.74 8.17
C ARG A 149 -10.58 -12.89 7.07
N VAL A 150 -10.64 -11.94 6.13
CA VAL A 150 -11.56 -12.03 4.99
C VAL A 150 -11.18 -13.19 4.08
N LEU A 151 -9.89 -13.35 3.78
CA LEU A 151 -9.39 -14.47 2.99
C LEU A 151 -9.80 -15.81 3.61
N LYS A 152 -9.55 -16.01 4.91
CA LYS A 152 -9.94 -17.23 5.61
C LYS A 152 -11.45 -17.49 5.51
N ALA A 153 -12.27 -16.45 5.70
CA ALA A 153 -13.72 -16.59 5.58
C ALA A 153 -14.15 -16.98 4.16
N VAL A 154 -13.59 -16.34 3.14
CA VAL A 154 -13.88 -16.64 1.72
C VAL A 154 -13.43 -18.05 1.33
N CYS A 155 -12.26 -18.49 1.79
CA CYS A 155 -11.79 -19.86 1.53
C CYS A 155 -12.73 -20.90 2.16
N ILE A 156 -13.15 -20.71 3.41
CA ILE A 156 -14.10 -21.61 4.08
C ILE A 156 -15.43 -21.68 3.30
N GLU A 157 -15.94 -20.54 2.86
CA GLU A 157 -17.19 -20.48 2.07
C GLU A 157 -17.08 -21.20 0.72
N GLN A 158 -15.89 -21.17 0.10
CA GLN A 158 -15.62 -21.83 -1.18
C GLN A 158 -15.22 -23.30 -1.03
N GLY A 159 -15.23 -23.85 0.19
CA GLY A 159 -14.80 -25.24 0.44
C GLY A 159 -13.31 -25.45 0.18
N ILE A 160 -12.50 -24.42 0.44
CA ILE A 160 -11.06 -24.41 0.23
C ILE A 160 -10.36 -24.56 1.58
N ASP A 161 -9.50 -25.56 1.69
CA ASP A 161 -8.67 -25.75 2.88
C ASP A 161 -7.41 -24.88 2.77
N VAL A 162 -7.16 -24.11 3.84
CA VAL A 162 -6.05 -23.17 3.95
C VAL A 162 -4.94 -23.82 4.77
N GLU A 163 -3.91 -24.32 4.10
CA GLU A 163 -2.67 -24.75 4.74
C GLU A 163 -1.75 -23.52 4.86
N THR A 164 -1.76 -22.89 6.03
CA THR A 164 -0.72 -21.93 6.39
C THR A 164 0.58 -22.70 6.65
N SER A 165 1.67 -22.40 5.94
CA SER A 165 2.99 -22.88 6.35
C SER A 165 3.36 -22.19 7.67
N ILE A 166 3.24 -22.92 8.77
CA ILE A 166 3.21 -22.43 10.17
C ILE A 166 4.57 -21.95 10.72
N HIS A 167 5.61 -21.78 9.89
CA HIS A 167 6.87 -21.22 10.41
C HIS A 167 6.83 -19.70 10.69
N SER A 168 5.86 -18.95 10.16
CA SER A 168 5.84 -17.47 10.24
C SER A 168 4.78 -16.86 11.18
N LEU A 169 3.72 -17.60 11.55
CA LEU A 169 2.65 -17.04 12.41
C LEU A 169 2.99 -17.04 13.90
N ALA A 170 4.01 -17.79 14.35
CA ALA A 170 4.39 -17.84 15.76
C ALA A 170 5.43 -16.76 16.16
N LEU A 171 6.16 -16.20 15.18
CA LEU A 171 7.20 -15.20 15.44
C LEU A 171 6.68 -13.76 15.36
N SER A 172 5.68 -13.49 14.50
CA SER A 172 5.07 -12.15 14.38
C SER A 172 4.25 -11.72 15.62
N PHE A 173 4.02 -12.63 16.58
CA PHE A 173 3.29 -12.34 17.81
C PHE A 173 4.21 -12.15 19.03
N LYS A 174 5.54 -12.31 18.91
CA LYS A 174 6.44 -12.22 20.07
C LYS A 174 7.64 -11.31 19.96
N TYR A 175 8.07 -10.87 18.78
CA TYR A 175 9.23 -9.97 18.69
C TYR A 175 9.05 -8.94 17.56
N PRO A 176 9.15 -7.62 17.84
CA PRO A 176 9.55 -6.68 16.81
C PRO A 176 11.05 -6.85 16.58
N GLU A 177 11.49 -6.70 15.34
CA GLU A 177 12.88 -6.69 14.87
C GLU A 177 13.53 -8.07 14.64
N THR A 178 13.51 -8.50 13.38
CA THR A 178 14.75 -8.83 12.64
C THR A 178 14.47 -8.92 11.14
N ASP A 179 15.38 -8.34 10.34
CA ASP A 179 15.40 -8.30 8.88
C ASP A 179 15.52 -9.69 8.24
N GLN A 180 14.44 -10.46 8.24
CA GLN A 180 14.27 -11.59 7.33
C GLN A 180 12.99 -11.41 6.54
N LYS A 181 13.11 -11.45 5.21
CA LYS A 181 11.97 -11.51 4.27
C LYS A 181 11.25 -12.86 4.46
N ASP A 182 10.46 -12.96 5.52
CA ASP A 182 9.60 -14.10 5.78
C ASP A 182 8.50 -14.14 4.72
N THR A 183 8.74 -14.96 3.70
CA THR A 183 7.80 -15.16 2.60
C THR A 183 6.61 -15.94 3.14
N THR A 184 5.50 -15.24 3.38
CA THR A 184 4.29 -15.82 3.96
C THR A 184 3.40 -16.32 2.82
N SER A 185 3.59 -17.56 2.41
CA SER A 185 2.75 -18.19 1.39
C SER A 185 1.61 -19.00 2.01
N VAL A 186 0.40 -18.79 1.52
CA VAL A 186 -0.78 -19.63 1.83
C VAL A 186 -0.97 -20.63 0.71
N HIS A 187 -0.99 -21.92 1.07
CA HIS A 187 -1.34 -22.97 0.12
C HIS A 187 -2.84 -23.27 0.19
N ILE A 188 -3.48 -23.16 -0.96
CA ILE A 188 -4.92 -23.21 -1.17
C ILE A 188 -5.20 -24.54 -1.86
N ARG A 189 -5.75 -25.52 -1.13
CA ARG A 189 -6.07 -26.85 -1.68
C ARG A 189 -7.58 -27.00 -1.93
N PRO A 190 -7.99 -27.70 -3.01
CA PRO A 190 -9.39 -28.10 -3.16
C PRO A 190 -9.76 -29.10 -2.06
N GLN A 191 -10.96 -29.00 -1.46
CA GLN A 191 -11.43 -30.03 -0.54
C GLN A 191 -11.51 -31.40 -1.23
N GLU A 192 -10.77 -32.37 -0.73
CA GLU A 192 -11.08 -33.77 -1.01
C GLU A 192 -12.41 -34.11 -0.35
N LYS A 193 -13.41 -34.46 -1.18
CA LYS A 193 -14.69 -34.97 -0.70
C LYS A 193 -14.42 -36.14 0.25
N ARG A 194 -14.65 -35.95 1.55
CA ARG A 194 -14.71 -37.04 2.53
C ARG A 194 -15.70 -38.08 2.00
N LYS A 195 -15.20 -39.19 1.44
CA LYS A 195 -15.98 -40.38 1.16
C LYS A 195 -16.61 -40.80 2.49
N LYS A 196 -17.92 -40.55 2.64
CA LYS A 196 -18.73 -41.20 3.68
C LYS A 196 -18.55 -42.70 3.46
N ARG A 197 -17.90 -43.37 4.41
CA ARG A 197 -17.95 -44.83 4.50
C ARG A 197 -19.40 -45.20 4.76
N SER A 198 -20.02 -45.83 3.76
CA SER A 198 -21.28 -46.57 3.84
C SER A 198 -21.14 -47.75 4.78
#